data_AF-A0A7J7KCQ1-F1
#
_entry.id   AF-A0A7J7KCQ1-F1
#
_cell.length_a   1.000
_cell.length_b   1.000
_cell.length_c   1.000
_cell.angle_alpha   90.00
_cell.angle_beta   90.00
_cell.angle_gamma   90.00
#
_symmetry.space_group_name_H-M   'P 1'
#
loop_
_entity.id
_entity.type
_entity.pdbx_description
1 polymer ?
#
loop_
_entity_poly.entity_id
_entity_poly.type
_entity_poly.pdbx_seq_one_letter_code
_entity_poly.pdbx_strand_id
1 'polypeptide(L)'
;MLLKVVTLCFLSVKLADGHGLMVDPPARNTIWRLGFDNPINYDDMALNCGGFYNQWYRNNGKCGVCGDPYQGPLKHQAGYPGGYANGIIGQHYRVGEIITVKAKITANHKGYLTFKICPVNNPNTKVTQSCLDKYPLATADGTKRVYITEQIGSGAGIVTAKLQLPKHLTCDQCVIQWTYRAGNNFGPEETTPQETFVNCADVKITVKGGPLPVLPKMTREILNFKTDQFGVPIKDKVWECNSVGSYNRGRKRETNQSWCINSCIVATPKVRSCPAYRCSCYSKPAGPYLPVEP
;
A
#
# COMPACT_ATOMS: atom_id res chain seq x y z
N MET A 1 53.00 -12.11 -16.20
CA MET A 1 51.62 -11.81 -16.64
C MET A 1 50.67 -12.04 -15.47
N LEU A 2 50.31 -10.98 -14.73
CA LEU A 2 49.29 -11.06 -13.67
C LEU A 2 47.90 -10.86 -14.29
N LEU A 3 47.06 -11.88 -14.21
CA LEU A 3 45.66 -11.81 -14.65
C LEU A 3 44.85 -11.06 -13.57
N LYS A 4 44.46 -9.81 -13.86
CA LYS A 4 43.55 -9.04 -12.99
C LYS A 4 42.15 -9.68 -13.06
N VAL A 5 41.75 -10.38 -12.01
CA VAL A 5 40.36 -10.82 -11.83
C VAL A 5 39.54 -9.58 -11.44
N VAL A 6 38.81 -9.04 -12.41
CA VAL A 6 37.80 -8.00 -12.17
C VAL A 6 36.56 -8.71 -11.65
N THR A 7 36.38 -8.73 -10.33
CA THR A 7 35.13 -9.19 -9.71
C THR A 7 34.04 -8.17 -10.02
N LEU A 8 33.26 -8.44 -11.07
CA LEU A 8 32.07 -7.67 -11.39
C LEU A 8 31.03 -7.92 -10.29
N CYS A 9 30.98 -7.02 -9.30
CA CYS A 9 29.94 -7.03 -8.27
C CYS A 9 28.62 -6.69 -8.95
N PHE A 10 27.88 -7.72 -9.38
CA PHE A 10 26.50 -7.58 -9.83
C PHE A 10 25.68 -7.10 -8.63
N LEU A 11 25.51 -5.77 -8.52
CA LEU A 11 24.50 -5.15 -7.68
C LEU A 11 23.16 -5.78 -8.05
N SER A 12 22.71 -6.66 -7.18
CA SER A 12 21.45 -7.34 -7.28
C SER A 12 20.36 -6.30 -7.04
N VAL A 13 19.94 -5.59 -8.10
CA VAL A 13 18.71 -4.81 -8.07
C VAL A 13 17.60 -5.84 -7.93
N LYS A 14 17.27 -6.19 -6.68
CA LYS A 14 16.08 -6.95 -6.36
C LYS A 14 14.91 -6.04 -6.75
N LEU A 15 14.42 -6.17 -7.98
CA LEU A 15 13.08 -5.76 -8.35
C LEU A 15 12.14 -6.68 -7.56
N ALA A 16 11.92 -6.34 -6.29
CA ALA A 16 10.80 -6.85 -5.54
C ALA A 16 9.60 -5.97 -5.89
N ASP A 17 8.46 -6.61 -6.12
CA ASP A 17 7.33 -6.02 -6.83
C ASP A 17 6.21 -5.60 -5.87
N GLY A 18 6.59 -5.06 -4.70
CA GLY A 18 5.64 -4.54 -3.70
C GLY A 18 6.24 -4.29 -2.33
N HIS A 19 6.08 -3.09 -1.76
CA HIS A 19 6.64 -2.75 -0.43
C HIS A 19 5.80 -1.75 0.39
N GLY A 20 4.51 -1.66 0.13
CA GLY A 20 3.56 -1.21 1.14
C GLY A 20 2.30 -0.58 0.55
N LEU A 21 1.23 -0.59 1.36
CA LEU A 21 -0.05 0.02 1.02
C LEU A 21 -0.76 0.59 2.26
N MET A 22 -1.50 1.68 2.09
CA MET A 22 -2.36 2.24 3.13
C MET A 22 -3.73 1.56 3.11
N VAL A 23 -4.06 0.82 4.16
CA VAL A 23 -5.26 -0.04 4.24
C VAL A 23 -6.41 0.57 5.06
N ASP A 24 -6.11 1.52 5.96
CA ASP A 24 -7.11 2.27 6.72
C ASP A 24 -6.59 3.71 6.89
N PRO A 25 -7.27 4.75 6.36
CA PRO A 25 -8.36 4.62 5.40
C PRO A 25 -7.88 3.88 4.14
N PRO A 26 -8.76 3.12 3.46
CA PRO A 26 -8.34 2.36 2.29
C PRO A 26 -7.94 3.29 1.15
N ALA A 27 -6.71 3.14 0.67
CA ALA A 27 -6.27 3.88 -0.49
C ALA A 27 -6.92 3.37 -1.79
N ARG A 28 -6.96 4.22 -2.82
CA ARG A 28 -7.53 3.97 -4.15
C ARG A 28 -7.07 2.64 -4.76
N ASN A 29 -5.79 2.32 -4.58
CA ASN A 29 -5.17 1.07 -5.03
C ASN A 29 -5.67 -0.16 -4.27
N THR A 30 -6.02 -0.06 -2.98
CA THR A 30 -6.37 -1.22 -2.15
C THR A 30 -7.84 -1.30 -1.76
N ILE A 31 -8.65 -0.28 -2.04
CA ILE A 31 -10.03 -0.21 -1.55
C ILE A 31 -10.90 -1.38 -2.05
N TRP A 32 -10.58 -1.93 -3.23
CA TRP A 32 -11.19 -3.15 -3.77
C TRP A 32 -11.00 -4.37 -2.86
N ARG A 33 -9.87 -4.46 -2.13
CA ARG A 33 -9.61 -5.54 -1.17
C ARG A 33 -10.61 -5.56 -0.02
N LEU A 34 -11.19 -4.40 0.29
CA LEU A 34 -12.19 -4.23 1.33
C LEU A 34 -13.63 -4.42 0.81
N GLY A 35 -13.78 -4.84 -0.45
CA GLY A 35 -15.06 -5.17 -1.08
C GLY A 35 -15.82 -3.98 -1.64
N PHE A 36 -15.20 -2.81 -1.71
CA PHE A 36 -15.77 -1.68 -2.45
C PHE A 36 -15.74 -1.97 -3.95
N ASP A 37 -16.76 -1.48 -4.65
CA ASP A 37 -16.86 -1.61 -6.11
C ASP A 37 -15.87 -0.65 -6.80
N ASN A 38 -14.64 -1.12 -6.98
CA ASN A 38 -13.55 -0.40 -7.64
C ASN A 38 -12.74 -1.39 -8.50
N PRO A 39 -12.11 -0.96 -9.61
CA PRO A 39 -11.27 -1.84 -10.41
C PRO A 39 -10.19 -2.52 -9.57
N ILE A 40 -9.98 -3.80 -9.83
CA ILE A 40 -9.00 -4.62 -9.12
C ILE A 40 -7.59 -4.20 -9.52
N ASN A 41 -6.78 -3.82 -8.54
CA ASN A 41 -5.36 -3.56 -8.71
C ASN A 41 -4.54 -4.63 -7.98
N TYR A 42 -4.05 -5.64 -8.71
CA TYR A 42 -3.21 -6.69 -8.13
C TYR A 42 -1.83 -6.20 -7.69
N ASP A 43 -1.37 -5.07 -8.24
CA ASP A 43 -0.08 -4.42 -7.92
C ASP A 43 -0.27 -3.27 -6.92
N ASP A 44 -1.32 -3.32 -6.10
CA ASP A 44 -1.65 -2.24 -5.18
C ASP A 44 -0.61 -1.97 -4.09
N MET A 45 0.25 -2.94 -3.79
CA MET A 45 1.41 -2.76 -2.92
C MET A 45 2.64 -2.13 -3.60
N ALA A 46 2.57 -1.81 -4.89
CA ALA A 46 3.70 -1.44 -5.74
C ALA A 46 3.59 -0.03 -6.35
N LEU A 47 2.88 0.90 -5.70
CA LEU A 47 2.83 2.31 -6.14
C LEU A 47 4.10 3.07 -5.81
N ASN A 48 5.21 2.66 -6.43
CA ASN A 48 6.57 3.07 -6.14
C ASN A 48 7.16 4.10 -7.13
N CYS A 49 6.32 4.99 -7.66
CA CYS A 49 6.73 6.01 -8.64
C CYS A 49 7.29 5.42 -9.96
N GLY A 50 6.93 4.17 -10.27
CA GLY A 50 7.48 3.41 -11.40
C GLY A 50 8.84 2.78 -11.14
N GLY A 51 9.26 2.70 -9.87
CA GLY A 51 10.51 2.12 -9.41
C GLY A 51 11.63 3.14 -9.24
N PHE A 52 12.58 2.82 -8.36
CA PHE A 52 13.71 3.68 -7.99
C PHE A 52 14.43 4.30 -9.19
N TYR A 53 14.80 3.48 -10.17
CA TYR A 53 15.55 3.96 -11.33
C TYR A 53 14.73 4.96 -12.16
N ASN A 54 13.45 4.66 -12.36
CA ASN A 54 12.54 5.54 -13.10
C ASN A 54 12.36 6.87 -12.37
N GLN A 55 12.12 6.85 -11.07
CA GLN A 55 11.94 8.05 -10.26
C GLN A 55 13.19 8.93 -10.30
N TRP A 56 14.35 8.40 -9.91
CA TRP A 56 15.53 9.23 -9.64
C TRP A 56 16.37 9.53 -10.88
N TYR A 57 16.59 8.57 -11.76
CA TYR A 57 17.48 8.77 -12.92
C TYR A 57 16.75 9.27 -14.16
N ARG A 58 15.48 8.88 -14.36
CA ARG A 58 14.71 9.34 -15.53
C ARG A 58 13.85 10.56 -15.26
N ASN A 59 13.38 10.73 -14.02
CA ASN A 59 12.42 11.77 -13.67
C ASN A 59 12.92 12.72 -12.57
N ASN A 60 14.23 12.72 -12.27
CA ASN A 60 14.87 13.64 -11.34
C ASN A 60 14.19 13.68 -9.96
N GLY A 61 13.83 12.50 -9.43
CA GLY A 61 13.18 12.33 -8.14
C GLY A 61 11.66 12.50 -8.16
N LYS A 62 11.07 12.93 -9.29
CA LYS A 62 9.63 13.20 -9.40
C LYS A 62 8.81 11.91 -9.38
N CYS A 63 7.64 12.01 -8.76
CA CYS A 63 6.66 10.94 -8.61
C CYS A 63 5.26 11.46 -8.95
N GLY A 64 4.37 10.60 -9.44
CA GLY A 64 2.95 10.93 -9.52
C GLY A 64 2.38 11.18 -8.11
N VAL A 65 1.43 12.10 -7.98
CA VAL A 65 0.89 12.53 -6.67
C VAL A 65 0.28 11.36 -5.88
N CYS A 66 -0.18 10.30 -6.55
CA CYS A 66 -0.69 9.10 -5.90
C CYS A 66 0.12 7.84 -6.27
N GLY A 67 1.44 7.98 -6.49
CA GLY A 67 2.38 6.87 -6.60
C GLY A 67 2.56 6.25 -7.99
N ASP A 68 1.82 6.73 -8.98
CA ASP A 68 2.05 6.41 -10.40
C ASP A 68 3.43 6.91 -10.87
N PRO A 69 4.00 6.34 -11.95
CA PRO A 69 5.17 6.91 -12.63
C PRO A 69 4.88 8.35 -13.08
N TYR A 70 5.80 9.27 -12.80
CA TYR A 70 5.59 10.71 -13.05
C TYR A 70 5.20 11.03 -14.51
N GLN A 71 5.84 10.36 -15.47
CA GLN A 71 5.63 10.56 -16.91
C GLN A 71 4.62 9.57 -17.52
N GLY A 72 4.06 8.67 -16.70
CA GLY A 72 3.22 7.58 -17.17
C GLY A 72 1.72 7.88 -17.09
N PRO A 73 0.89 6.88 -17.45
CA PRO A 73 -0.54 6.94 -17.19
C PRO A 73 -0.82 7.08 -15.68
N LEU A 74 -1.43 8.20 -15.27
CA LEU A 74 -1.71 8.51 -13.86
C LEU A 74 -3.02 7.87 -13.39
N LYS A 75 -3.03 6.53 -13.32
CA LYS A 75 -4.23 5.73 -13.07
C LYS A 75 -4.89 6.01 -11.71
N HIS A 76 -4.14 6.52 -10.73
CA HIS A 76 -4.64 6.82 -9.39
C HIS A 76 -5.00 8.30 -9.23
N GLN A 77 -5.02 9.07 -10.31
CA GLN A 77 -5.52 10.45 -10.36
C GLN A 77 -6.95 10.49 -10.92
N ALA A 78 -7.73 11.45 -10.44
CA ALA A 78 -9.09 11.68 -10.94
C ALA A 78 -9.09 11.96 -12.45
N GLY A 79 -10.12 11.48 -13.13
CA GLY A 79 -10.31 11.67 -14.57
C GLY A 79 -9.49 10.74 -15.47
N TYR A 80 -8.75 9.77 -14.93
CA TYR A 80 -8.13 8.72 -15.76
C TYR A 80 -9.17 7.63 -16.12
N PRO A 81 -9.44 7.35 -17.41
CA PRO A 81 -10.40 6.34 -17.81
C PRO A 81 -10.03 4.93 -17.31
N GLY A 82 -10.96 4.25 -16.62
CA GLY A 82 -10.70 2.95 -16.00
C GLY A 82 -9.66 3.01 -14.86
N GLY A 83 -9.42 4.19 -14.30
CA GLY A 83 -8.51 4.41 -13.19
C GLY A 83 -9.11 3.99 -11.84
N TYR A 84 -8.39 4.30 -10.77
CA TYR A 84 -8.70 3.88 -9.41
C TYR A 84 -9.24 5.02 -8.54
N ALA A 85 -9.27 6.25 -9.06
CA ALA A 85 -9.79 7.44 -8.38
C ALA A 85 -11.27 7.68 -8.77
N ASN A 86 -12.17 6.82 -8.29
CA ASN A 86 -13.59 6.81 -8.70
C ASN A 86 -14.53 7.50 -7.70
N GLY A 87 -14.01 8.37 -6.82
CA GLY A 87 -14.81 9.16 -5.87
C GLY A 87 -15.39 8.37 -4.68
N ILE A 88 -14.92 7.15 -4.45
CA ILE A 88 -15.37 6.30 -3.34
C ILE A 88 -14.77 6.81 -2.03
N ILE A 89 -15.63 7.22 -1.10
CA ILE A 89 -15.19 7.65 0.24
C ILE A 89 -14.94 6.42 1.12
N GLY A 90 -13.67 6.21 1.46
CA GLY A 90 -13.20 5.04 2.22
C GLY A 90 -13.40 5.15 3.73
N GLN A 91 -13.37 6.36 4.29
CA GLN A 91 -13.62 6.62 5.72
C GLN A 91 -14.25 7.99 5.98
N HIS A 92 -15.00 8.09 7.08
CA HIS A 92 -15.59 9.33 7.58
C HIS A 92 -14.99 9.69 8.93
N TYR A 93 -14.58 10.95 9.10
CA TYR A 93 -13.98 11.46 10.32
C TYR A 93 -14.68 12.73 10.81
N ARG A 94 -14.41 13.07 12.07
CA ARG A 94 -14.75 14.36 12.66
C ARG A 94 -13.64 15.36 12.44
N VAL A 95 -14.01 16.63 12.30
CA VAL A 95 -13.04 17.73 12.31
C VAL A 95 -12.20 17.70 13.60
N GLY A 96 -10.89 17.86 13.47
CA GLY A 96 -9.98 17.82 14.62
C GLY A 96 -9.82 16.45 15.30
N GLU A 97 -10.34 15.37 14.73
CA GLU A 97 -10.19 14.02 15.28
C GLU A 97 -8.73 13.53 15.21
N ILE A 98 -8.30 12.76 16.23
CA ILE A 98 -7.10 11.93 16.13
C ILE A 98 -7.50 10.61 15.48
N ILE A 99 -7.13 10.44 14.22
CA ILE A 99 -7.46 9.26 13.44
C ILE A 99 -6.35 8.21 13.53
N THR A 100 -6.73 6.94 13.37
CA THR A 100 -5.75 5.85 13.22
C THR A 100 -5.60 5.54 11.75
N VAL A 101 -4.37 5.65 11.24
CA VAL A 101 -4.00 5.24 9.88
C VAL A 101 -3.14 3.98 9.95
N LYS A 102 -3.46 2.98 9.14
CA LYS A 102 -2.75 1.70 9.07
C LYS A 102 -2.13 1.51 7.69
N ALA A 103 -0.83 1.24 7.66
CA ALA A 103 -0.10 0.86 6.45
C ALA A 103 0.39 -0.59 6.59
N LYS A 104 0.07 -1.44 5.61
CA LYS A 104 0.62 -2.79 5.51
C LYS A 104 1.96 -2.71 4.76
N ILE A 105 3.05 -3.09 5.42
CA ILE A 105 4.38 -3.20 4.84
C ILE A 105 4.62 -4.67 4.54
N THR A 106 4.66 -5.01 3.25
CA THR A 106 4.87 -6.39 2.76
C THR A 106 6.34 -6.78 2.71
N ALA A 107 7.22 -5.80 2.55
CA ALA A 107 8.66 -5.96 2.68
C ALA A 107 9.27 -4.64 3.16
N ASN A 108 10.11 -4.75 4.18
CA ASN A 108 10.55 -3.63 5.00
C ASN A 108 11.90 -3.09 4.51
N HIS A 109 11.88 -1.86 4.02
CA HIS A 109 13.07 -1.13 3.56
C HIS A 109 13.52 -0.05 4.54
N LYS A 110 13.24 -0.22 5.84
CA LYS A 110 13.49 0.77 6.90
C LYS A 110 12.77 2.09 6.59
N GLY A 111 13.36 3.24 6.90
CA GLY A 111 12.82 4.55 6.56
C GLY A 111 11.57 4.89 7.37
N TYR A 112 10.69 5.70 6.80
CA TYR A 112 9.57 6.29 7.53
C TYR A 112 8.36 6.61 6.64
N LEU A 113 7.22 6.80 7.30
CA LEU A 113 5.99 7.29 6.71
C LEU A 113 5.79 8.77 7.01
N THR A 114 5.26 9.49 6.04
CA THR A 114 4.74 10.86 6.19
C THR A 114 3.33 10.94 5.63
N PHE A 115 2.56 11.90 6.14
CA PHE A 115 1.14 12.03 5.81
C PHE A 115 0.78 13.48 5.51
N LYS A 116 -0.10 13.67 4.53
CA LYS A 116 -0.65 14.97 4.14
C LYS A 116 -2.13 14.81 3.84
N ILE A 117 -2.88 15.91 3.90
CA ILE A 117 -4.28 15.94 3.50
C ILE A 117 -4.58 17.11 2.56
N CYS A 118 -5.56 16.98 1.68
CA CYS A 118 -6.03 18.06 0.81
C CYS A 118 -7.56 18.02 0.72
N PRO A 119 -8.28 19.14 0.98
CA PRO A 119 -9.73 19.21 0.80
C PRO A 119 -10.08 19.48 -0.67
N VAL A 120 -10.10 18.42 -1.48
CA VAL A 120 -10.34 18.52 -2.94
C VAL A 120 -11.81 18.85 -3.26
N ASN A 121 -12.76 18.31 -2.49
CA ASN A 121 -14.21 18.55 -2.57
C ASN A 121 -14.85 18.28 -3.93
N ASN A 122 -14.17 17.55 -4.81
CA ASN A 122 -14.70 17.15 -6.11
C ASN A 122 -13.98 15.88 -6.57
N PRO A 123 -14.69 14.73 -6.71
CA PRO A 123 -14.07 13.47 -7.08
C PRO A 123 -13.47 13.47 -8.49
N ASN A 124 -13.87 14.41 -9.36
CA ASN A 124 -13.35 14.55 -10.72
C ASN A 124 -12.12 15.49 -10.81
N THR A 125 -11.76 16.15 -9.70
CA THR A 125 -10.60 17.04 -9.65
C THR A 125 -9.36 16.30 -9.21
N LYS A 126 -8.27 16.48 -9.95
CA LYS A 126 -6.96 15.93 -9.59
C LYS A 126 -6.42 16.60 -8.33
N VAL A 127 -6.02 15.81 -7.35
CA VAL A 127 -5.28 16.31 -6.18
C VAL A 127 -3.89 16.75 -6.62
N THR A 128 -3.42 17.90 -6.12
CA THR A 128 -2.09 18.41 -6.41
C THR A 128 -1.18 18.30 -5.20
N GLN A 129 0.12 18.16 -5.44
CA GLN A 129 1.11 18.21 -4.35
C GLN A 129 1.06 19.57 -3.64
N SER A 130 0.84 20.66 -4.37
CA SER A 130 0.70 22.01 -3.79
C SER A 130 -0.47 22.18 -2.83
N CYS A 131 -1.55 21.40 -2.99
CA CYS A 131 -2.63 21.39 -2.01
C CYS A 131 -2.26 20.58 -0.78
N LEU A 132 -1.71 19.38 -0.98
CA LEU A 132 -1.27 18.49 0.09
C LEU A 132 -0.20 19.14 0.98
N ASP A 133 0.72 19.89 0.39
CA ASP A 133 1.82 20.56 1.10
C ASP A 133 1.33 21.68 2.04
N LYS A 134 0.09 22.18 1.86
CA LYS A 134 -0.53 23.14 2.79
C LYS A 134 -1.00 22.50 4.08
N TYR A 135 -1.24 21.18 4.10
CA TYR A 135 -1.80 20.48 5.26
C TYR A 135 -1.02 19.18 5.56
N PRO A 136 0.25 19.27 5.97
CA PRO A 136 0.94 18.13 6.53
C PRO A 136 0.25 17.67 7.82
N LEU A 137 0.13 16.35 8.00
CA LEU A 137 -0.40 15.76 9.22
C LEU A 137 0.76 15.36 10.13
N ALA A 138 0.61 15.67 11.41
CA ALA A 138 1.49 15.18 12.46
C ALA A 138 0.80 14.10 13.28
N THR A 139 1.58 13.27 13.96
CA THR A 139 1.08 12.36 14.97
C THR A 139 0.58 13.13 16.20
N ALA A 140 -0.17 12.45 17.06
CA ALA A 140 -0.73 13.05 18.28
C ALA A 140 0.35 13.61 19.26
N ASP A 141 1.57 13.07 19.21
CA ASP A 141 2.74 13.54 19.95
C ASP A 141 3.56 14.63 19.21
N GLY A 142 3.10 15.06 18.04
CA GLY A 142 3.69 16.15 17.26
C GLY A 142 4.76 15.75 16.26
N THR A 143 5.14 14.47 16.16
CA THR A 143 6.10 14.02 15.14
C THR A 143 5.49 14.01 13.74
N LYS A 144 6.32 14.19 12.71
CA LYS A 144 5.87 14.19 11.30
C LYS A 144 6.28 12.93 10.54
N ARG A 145 7.10 12.08 11.16
CA ARG A 145 7.67 10.87 10.58
C ARG A 145 7.35 9.70 11.51
N VAL A 146 6.81 8.63 10.93
CA VAL A 146 6.60 7.36 11.63
C VAL A 146 7.60 6.36 11.10
N TYR A 147 8.64 6.06 11.87
CA TYR A 147 9.72 5.16 11.45
C TYR A 147 9.25 3.70 11.43
N ILE A 148 9.52 3.00 10.32
CA ILE A 148 9.04 1.64 10.10
C ILE A 148 9.65 0.67 11.12
N THR A 149 10.96 0.76 11.33
CA THR A 149 11.70 -0.18 12.18
C THR A 149 11.36 -0.05 13.66
N GLU A 150 10.93 1.14 14.10
CA GLU A 150 10.48 1.36 15.47
C GLU A 150 9.10 0.71 15.72
N GLN A 151 8.28 0.60 14.67
CA GLN A 151 6.92 0.08 14.76
C GLN A 151 6.85 -1.43 14.60
N ILE A 152 7.63 -2.00 13.67
CA ILE A 152 7.52 -3.42 13.28
C ILE A 152 8.87 -4.15 13.18
N GLY A 153 9.96 -3.57 13.68
CA GLY A 153 11.29 -4.17 13.58
C GLY A 153 11.77 -4.30 12.12
N SER A 154 12.47 -5.39 11.78
CA SER A 154 12.97 -5.66 10.43
C SER A 154 11.99 -6.45 9.55
N GLY A 155 10.87 -6.90 10.12
CA GLY A 155 9.89 -7.76 9.45
C GLY A 155 8.85 -7.00 8.63
N ALA A 156 7.98 -7.77 7.97
CA ALA A 156 6.73 -7.30 7.41
C ALA A 156 5.69 -7.12 8.53
N GLY A 157 4.72 -6.23 8.34
CA GLY A 157 3.71 -5.97 9.37
C GLY A 157 2.82 -4.78 9.09
N ILE A 158 2.02 -4.42 10.10
CA ILE A 158 1.15 -3.23 10.06
C ILE A 158 1.82 -2.12 10.86
N VAL A 159 2.12 -1.01 10.18
CA VAL A 159 2.54 0.23 10.83
C VAL A 159 1.30 1.06 11.13
N THR A 160 1.15 1.49 12.39
CA THR A 160 0.00 2.26 12.85
C THR A 160 0.41 3.68 13.20
N ALA A 161 -0.24 4.69 12.62
CA ALA A 161 -0.01 6.10 12.89
C ALA A 161 -1.27 6.75 13.47
N LYS A 162 -1.16 7.40 14.63
CA LYS A 162 -2.25 8.21 15.21
C LYS A 162 -2.07 9.66 14.77
N LEU A 163 -2.83 10.10 13.78
CA LEU A 163 -2.67 11.40 13.12
C LEU A 163 -3.71 12.41 13.59
N GLN A 164 -3.28 13.64 13.87
CA GLN A 164 -4.15 14.73 14.25
C GLN A 164 -4.71 15.42 13.00
N LEU A 165 -6.02 15.33 12.75
CA LEU A 165 -6.67 16.08 11.69
C LEU A 165 -6.73 17.58 12.01
N PRO A 166 -6.74 18.48 11.01
CA PRO A 166 -6.84 19.91 11.27
C PRO A 166 -8.19 20.30 11.89
N LYS A 167 -8.16 21.18 12.90
CA LYS A 167 -9.34 21.60 13.68
C LYS A 167 -10.36 22.46 12.91
N HIS A 168 -10.00 22.93 11.73
CA HIS A 168 -10.83 23.83 10.91
C HIS A 168 -11.01 23.33 9.47
N LEU A 169 -10.68 22.07 9.21
CA LEU A 169 -10.78 21.48 7.88
C LEU A 169 -11.98 20.54 7.82
N THR A 170 -12.92 20.85 6.95
CA THR A 170 -14.02 19.97 6.56
C THR A 170 -13.99 19.76 5.05
N CYS A 171 -14.53 18.64 4.59
CA CYS A 171 -14.55 18.30 3.18
C CYS A 171 -15.56 17.18 2.91
N ASP A 172 -16.25 17.28 1.77
CA ASP A 172 -17.05 16.18 1.25
C ASP A 172 -16.18 15.10 0.63
N GLN A 173 -15.01 15.49 0.11
CA GLN A 173 -13.95 14.60 -0.33
C GLN A 173 -12.59 15.25 -0.06
N CYS A 174 -11.87 14.69 0.90
CA CYS A 174 -10.45 14.95 1.13
C CYS A 174 -9.63 13.82 0.56
N VAL A 175 -8.39 14.13 0.17
CA VAL A 175 -7.38 13.12 -0.15
C VAL A 175 -6.34 13.10 0.95
N ILE A 176 -6.20 11.98 1.64
CA ILE A 176 -5.05 11.69 2.51
C ILE A 176 -3.97 11.03 1.65
N GLN A 177 -2.80 11.66 1.57
CA GLN A 177 -1.61 11.10 0.94
C GLN A 177 -0.73 10.47 2.02
N TRP A 178 -0.45 9.19 1.85
CA TRP A 178 0.59 8.47 2.58
C TRP A 178 1.82 8.34 1.69
N THR A 179 2.98 8.69 2.23
CA THR A 179 4.27 8.52 1.54
C THR A 179 5.20 7.69 2.41
N TYR A 180 5.57 6.51 1.92
CA TYR A 180 6.64 5.71 2.47
C TYR A 180 7.94 6.02 1.72
N ARG A 181 8.91 6.61 2.42
CA ARG A 181 10.26 6.75 1.93
C ARG A 181 11.14 5.68 2.56
N ALA A 182 11.73 4.82 1.74
CA ALA A 182 12.68 3.80 2.18
C ALA A 182 13.93 4.43 2.84
N GLY A 183 14.71 3.61 3.53
CA GLY A 183 15.94 4.02 4.22
C GLY A 183 17.03 2.95 4.15
N ASN A 184 17.02 2.13 3.09
CA ASN A 184 17.98 1.05 2.88
C ASN A 184 19.15 1.43 1.96
N ASN A 185 19.07 2.53 1.20
CA ASN A 185 20.25 3.07 0.52
C ASN A 185 21.14 3.82 1.52
N PHE A 186 22.45 3.60 1.43
CA PHE A 186 23.44 4.21 2.31
C PHE A 186 23.63 5.71 2.01
N GLY A 187 23.66 6.53 3.06
CA GLY A 187 23.98 7.96 3.01
C GLY A 187 23.03 8.80 3.89
N PRO A 188 23.12 10.13 3.83
CA PRO A 188 22.31 11.02 4.67
C PRO A 188 20.81 10.87 4.40
N GLU A 189 20.00 10.81 5.46
CA GLU A 189 18.56 10.56 5.37
C GLU A 189 17.86 11.53 4.41
N GLU A 190 18.18 12.82 4.46
CA GLU A 190 17.47 13.84 3.66
C GLU A 190 17.85 13.84 2.18
N THR A 191 19.11 13.58 1.84
CA THR A 191 19.64 13.84 0.49
C THR A 191 19.86 12.58 -0.34
N THR A 192 20.00 11.41 0.30
CA THR A 192 20.18 10.16 -0.43
C THR A 192 18.89 9.80 -1.17
N PRO A 193 18.94 9.56 -2.50
CA PRO A 193 17.82 8.96 -3.22
C PRO A 193 17.37 7.65 -2.58
N GLN A 194 16.07 7.52 -2.30
CA GLN A 194 15.46 6.32 -1.73
C GLN A 194 14.26 5.89 -2.56
N GLU A 195 13.94 4.59 -2.59
CA GLU A 195 12.67 4.15 -3.16
C GLU A 195 11.51 4.81 -2.38
N THR A 196 10.48 5.26 -3.10
CA THR A 196 9.35 5.97 -2.54
C THR A 196 8.06 5.30 -2.97
N PHE A 197 7.16 5.03 -2.02
CA PHE A 197 5.80 4.55 -2.29
C PHE A 197 4.81 5.63 -1.87
N VAL A 198 3.79 5.87 -2.70
CA VAL A 198 2.78 6.88 -2.40
C VAL A 198 1.40 6.30 -2.63
N ASN A 199 0.49 6.47 -1.68
CA ASN A 199 -0.91 6.12 -1.84
C ASN A 199 -1.80 7.31 -1.50
N CYS A 200 -3.00 7.31 -2.06
CA CYS A 200 -4.04 8.30 -1.79
C CYS A 200 -5.32 7.60 -1.35
N ALA A 201 -5.93 8.03 -0.25
CA ALA A 201 -7.28 7.61 0.15
C ALA A 201 -8.23 8.80 0.14
N ASP A 202 -9.45 8.57 -0.32
CA ASP A 202 -10.52 9.55 -0.30
C ASP A 202 -11.34 9.39 0.98
N VAL A 203 -11.49 10.48 1.75
CA VAL A 203 -12.17 10.49 3.06
C VAL A 203 -13.10 11.70 3.17
N LYS A 204 -14.07 11.64 4.08
CA LYS A 204 -14.98 12.76 4.38
C LYS A 204 -14.75 13.27 5.79
N ILE A 205 -14.68 14.59 5.97
CA ILE A 205 -14.50 15.22 7.29
C ILE A 205 -15.64 16.18 7.56
N THR A 206 -16.36 15.95 8.65
CA THR A 206 -17.55 16.74 9.04
C THR A 206 -17.48 17.15 10.52
N VAL A 207 -18.29 18.11 10.95
CA VAL A 207 -18.30 18.57 12.35
C VAL A 207 -18.79 17.49 13.31
N LYS A 208 -19.85 16.76 12.96
CA LYS A 208 -20.47 15.76 13.84
C LYS A 208 -19.88 14.36 13.69
N GLY A 209 -18.94 14.17 12.76
CA GLY A 209 -18.61 12.85 12.23
C GLY A 209 -19.75 12.29 11.38
N GLY A 210 -19.40 11.56 10.32
CA GLY A 210 -20.37 10.79 9.56
C GLY A 210 -20.50 9.37 10.11
N PRO A 211 -21.59 8.66 9.82
CA PRO A 211 -21.56 7.20 9.92
C PRO A 211 -20.39 6.70 9.06
N LEU A 212 -19.57 5.78 9.58
CA LEU A 212 -18.51 5.17 8.78
C LEU A 212 -19.12 4.63 7.48
N PRO A 213 -18.40 4.68 6.34
CA PRO A 213 -18.83 4.01 5.13
C PRO A 213 -19.24 2.58 5.47
N VAL A 214 -20.39 2.16 4.93
CA VAL A 214 -20.85 0.79 5.13
C VAL A 214 -19.84 -0.12 4.43
N LEU A 215 -18.88 -0.59 5.22
CA LEU A 215 -18.04 -1.69 4.79
C LEU A 215 -19.00 -2.84 4.45
N PRO A 216 -18.79 -3.53 3.32
CA PRO A 216 -19.48 -4.78 3.07
C PRO A 216 -19.39 -5.66 4.34
N LYS A 217 -20.49 -6.31 4.74
CA LYS A 217 -20.62 -7.04 6.03
C LYS A 217 -19.44 -7.97 6.37
N MET A 218 -18.66 -8.41 5.40
CA MET A 218 -17.51 -9.31 5.53
C MET A 218 -16.17 -8.63 5.92
N THR A 219 -16.03 -7.31 5.76
CA THR A 219 -14.74 -6.62 5.93
C THR A 219 -14.35 -6.40 7.41
N ARG A 220 -15.32 -6.44 8.34
CA ARG A 220 -15.06 -6.34 9.79
C ARG A 220 -14.27 -7.52 10.37
N GLU A 221 -14.27 -8.68 9.70
CA GLU A 221 -13.46 -9.84 10.11
C GLU A 221 -12.00 -9.70 9.63
N ILE A 222 -11.76 -9.15 8.43
CA ILE A 222 -10.43 -8.87 7.88
C ILE A 222 -9.70 -7.79 8.69
N LEU A 223 -10.41 -6.76 9.15
CA LEU A 223 -9.82 -5.63 9.90
C LEU A 223 -9.49 -5.95 11.38
N ASN A 224 -9.99 -7.07 11.92
CA ASN A 224 -9.88 -7.43 13.34
C ASN A 224 -8.87 -8.56 13.66
N PHE A 225 -8.07 -8.99 12.68
CA PHE A 225 -6.92 -9.91 12.88
C PHE A 225 -7.20 -11.18 13.73
N LYS A 226 -8.42 -11.73 13.71
CA LYS A 226 -8.70 -13.09 14.27
C LYS A 226 -8.50 -14.22 13.25
N THR A 227 -7.81 -13.93 12.16
CA THR A 227 -7.52 -14.86 11.05
C THR A 227 -6.12 -14.52 10.54
N ASP A 228 -5.45 -15.49 9.92
CA ASP A 228 -4.08 -15.36 9.44
C ASP A 228 -3.87 -14.14 8.51
N GLN A 229 -2.60 -13.90 8.15
CA GLN A 229 -2.08 -12.82 7.30
C GLN A 229 -2.83 -12.53 5.98
N PHE A 230 -3.87 -13.31 5.65
CA PHE A 230 -4.74 -13.19 4.48
C PHE A 230 -6.25 -13.08 4.78
N GLY A 231 -6.67 -12.93 6.04
CA GLY A 231 -8.06 -12.58 6.36
C GLY A 231 -9.08 -13.69 6.08
N VAL A 232 -8.67 -14.96 6.05
CA VAL A 232 -9.57 -16.10 5.78
C VAL A 232 -10.02 -16.76 7.08
N PRO A 233 -11.34 -16.83 7.36
CA PRO A 233 -11.85 -17.75 8.37
C PRO A 233 -11.59 -19.20 7.91
N ILE A 234 -10.64 -19.88 8.57
CA ILE A 234 -10.34 -21.29 8.27
C ILE A 234 -11.50 -22.14 8.79
N LYS A 235 -12.44 -22.49 7.91
CA LYS A 235 -13.15 -23.76 7.99
C LYS A 235 -13.06 -24.45 6.63
N ASP A 236 -12.33 -25.57 6.64
CA ASP A 236 -12.33 -26.68 5.68
C ASP A 236 -11.51 -26.59 4.38
N LYS A 237 -11.06 -25.41 3.90
CA LYS A 237 -10.19 -25.32 2.71
C LYS A 237 -9.10 -24.25 2.83
N VAL A 238 -7.85 -24.61 2.53
CA VAL A 238 -6.70 -23.69 2.40
C VAL A 238 -6.52 -23.37 0.92
N TRP A 239 -6.34 -22.10 0.58
CA TRP A 239 -6.05 -21.67 -0.78
C TRP A 239 -4.54 -21.56 -0.98
N GLU A 240 -4.04 -22.25 -1.99
CA GLU A 240 -2.66 -22.08 -2.45
C GLU A 240 -2.66 -21.15 -3.66
N CYS A 241 -1.81 -20.14 -3.62
CA CYS A 241 -1.57 -19.23 -4.74
C CYS A 241 -0.08 -19.32 -5.09
N ASN A 242 0.21 -19.82 -6.30
CA ASN A 242 1.56 -20.16 -6.74
C ASN A 242 1.94 -19.37 -7.99
N SER A 243 3.19 -18.90 -8.05
CA SER A 243 3.71 -18.32 -9.28
C SER A 243 3.76 -19.36 -10.40
N VAL A 244 3.50 -18.94 -11.64
CA VAL A 244 3.45 -19.84 -12.81
C VAL A 244 4.39 -19.40 -13.95
N GLY A 245 4.58 -20.29 -14.92
CA GLY A 245 5.33 -19.99 -16.14
C GLY A 245 6.77 -19.56 -15.87
N SER A 246 7.21 -18.48 -16.53
CA SER A 246 8.53 -17.88 -16.33
C SER A 246 8.72 -17.30 -14.91
N TYR A 247 7.65 -16.91 -14.21
CA TYR A 247 7.73 -16.36 -12.86
C TYR A 247 8.08 -17.42 -11.80
N ASN A 248 7.85 -18.70 -12.07
CA ASN A 248 8.22 -19.81 -11.19
C ASN A 248 9.66 -20.33 -11.44
N ARG A 249 10.46 -19.63 -12.25
CA ARG A 249 11.82 -20.07 -12.64
C ARG A 249 12.88 -19.04 -12.23
N GLY A 250 14.09 -19.53 -12.01
CA GLY A 250 15.27 -18.70 -11.75
C GLY A 250 15.28 -18.04 -10.35
N ARG A 251 16.20 -17.08 -10.17
CA ARG A 251 16.53 -16.47 -8.86
C ARG A 251 15.41 -15.61 -8.24
N LYS A 252 14.34 -15.32 -8.99
CA LYS A 252 13.20 -14.51 -8.53
C LYS A 252 11.97 -15.34 -8.12
N ARG A 253 12.08 -16.67 -8.12
CA ARG A 253 10.97 -17.57 -7.79
C ARG A 253 10.34 -17.24 -6.44
N GLU A 254 11.13 -17.13 -5.38
CA GLU A 254 10.65 -16.81 -4.03
C GLU A 254 9.95 -15.45 -3.98
N THR A 255 10.53 -14.43 -4.61
CA THR A 255 9.91 -13.09 -4.66
C THR A 255 8.60 -13.08 -5.43
N ASN A 256 8.50 -13.84 -6.53
CA ASN A 256 7.27 -13.98 -7.29
C ASN A 256 6.21 -14.80 -6.53
N GLN A 257 6.64 -15.82 -5.78
CA GLN A 257 5.76 -16.60 -4.92
C GLN A 257 5.19 -15.71 -3.80
N SER A 258 6.02 -14.95 -3.12
CA SER A 258 5.58 -13.99 -2.10
C SER A 258 4.67 -12.92 -2.68
N TRP A 259 4.93 -12.44 -3.90
CA TRP A 259 4.03 -11.52 -4.60
C TRP A 259 2.66 -12.16 -4.84
N CYS A 260 2.62 -13.39 -5.35
CA CYS A 260 1.39 -14.13 -5.58
C CYS A 260 0.58 -14.27 -4.28
N ILE A 261 1.23 -14.74 -3.21
CA ILE A 261 0.62 -14.89 -1.89
C ILE A 261 -0.02 -13.59 -1.39
N ASN A 262 0.64 -12.44 -1.58
CA ASN A 262 0.11 -11.13 -1.16
C ASN A 262 -0.94 -10.54 -2.10
N SER A 263 -0.88 -10.86 -3.40
CA SER A 263 -1.71 -10.23 -4.43
C SER A 263 -3.05 -10.95 -4.63
N CYS A 264 -3.06 -12.25 -4.36
CA CYS A 264 -4.24 -13.09 -4.41
C CYS A 264 -5.28 -12.68 -3.36
N ILE A 265 -6.57 -12.68 -3.74
CA ILE A 265 -7.69 -12.42 -2.80
C ILE A 265 -8.58 -13.63 -2.66
N VAL A 266 -8.80 -13.98 -1.39
CA VAL A 266 -9.86 -14.87 -0.93
C VAL A 266 -10.70 -14.10 0.08
N ALA A 267 -11.50 -13.15 -0.39
CA ALA A 267 -12.38 -12.38 0.49
C ALA A 267 -13.66 -13.17 0.77
N THR A 268 -14.23 -13.86 -0.24
CA THR A 268 -15.49 -14.60 -0.12
C THR A 268 -15.57 -15.75 -1.15
N PRO A 269 -16.53 -16.69 -1.04
CA PRO A 269 -16.81 -17.67 -2.10
C PRO A 269 -17.20 -17.04 -3.45
N LYS A 270 -17.68 -15.79 -3.46
CA LYS A 270 -18.16 -15.04 -4.63
C LYS A 270 -17.11 -14.08 -5.23
N VAL A 271 -16.16 -13.61 -4.42
CA VAL A 271 -15.07 -12.71 -4.85
C VAL A 271 -13.75 -13.45 -4.68
N ARG A 272 -13.40 -14.20 -5.73
CA ARG A 272 -12.12 -14.88 -5.88
C ARG A 272 -11.39 -14.23 -7.04
N SER A 273 -10.28 -13.58 -6.74
CA SER A 273 -9.51 -12.85 -7.73
C SER A 273 -8.06 -13.30 -7.65
N CYS A 274 -7.60 -13.91 -8.74
CA CYS A 274 -6.25 -14.42 -8.91
C CYS A 274 -5.68 -13.81 -10.20
N PRO A 275 -4.50 -13.17 -10.17
CA PRO A 275 -3.87 -12.65 -11.37
C PRO A 275 -3.34 -13.81 -12.23
N ALA A 276 -4.20 -14.38 -13.07
CA ALA A 276 -3.92 -15.59 -13.87
C ALA A 276 -2.71 -15.47 -14.81
N TYR A 277 -2.28 -14.24 -15.13
CA TYR A 277 -1.08 -13.98 -15.92
C TYR A 277 0.24 -14.29 -15.18
N ARG A 278 0.21 -14.34 -13.84
CA ARG A 278 1.41 -14.52 -12.99
C ARG A 278 1.24 -15.60 -11.92
N CYS A 279 0.01 -15.88 -11.50
CA CYS A 279 -0.29 -16.83 -10.44
C CYS A 279 -1.36 -17.84 -10.87
N SER A 280 -1.29 -19.04 -10.32
CA SER A 280 -2.36 -20.03 -10.30
C SER A 280 -2.86 -20.21 -8.87
N CYS A 281 -4.18 -20.24 -8.70
CA CYS A 281 -4.83 -20.33 -7.40
C CYS A 281 -5.79 -21.52 -7.36
N TYR A 282 -5.63 -22.39 -6.37
CA TYR A 282 -6.54 -23.52 -6.16
C TYR A 282 -6.78 -23.77 -4.67
N SER A 283 -7.95 -24.33 -4.36
CA SER A 283 -8.29 -24.73 -3.00
C SER A 283 -7.84 -26.17 -2.77
N LYS A 284 -7.15 -26.42 -1.65
CA LYS A 284 -6.94 -27.77 -1.10
C LYS A 284 -7.74 -27.93 0.20
N PRO A 285 -8.12 -29.17 0.58
CA PRO A 285 -8.62 -29.44 1.92
C PRO A 285 -7.62 -28.97 2.98
N ALA A 286 -8.09 -28.43 4.10
CA ALA A 286 -7.21 -28.19 5.25
C ALA A 286 -6.66 -29.55 5.74
N GLY A 287 -5.35 -29.73 5.74
CA GLY A 287 -4.72 -30.95 6.29
C GLY A 287 -4.96 -31.06 7.80
N PRO A 288 -4.75 -32.23 8.42
CA PRO A 288 -4.82 -32.36 9.87
C PRO A 288 -3.84 -31.37 10.51
N TYR A 289 -4.32 -30.57 11.45
CA TYR A 289 -3.48 -29.69 12.27
C TYR A 289 -2.38 -30.55 12.91
N LEU A 290 -1.13 -30.39 12.48
CA LEU A 290 0.01 -30.83 13.28
C LEU A 290 0.19 -29.75 14.36
N PRO A 291 0.01 -30.08 15.65
CA PRO A 291 0.30 -29.14 16.71
C PRO A 291 1.78 -28.75 16.61
N VAL A 292 2.04 -27.44 16.55
CA VAL A 292 3.38 -26.91 16.80
C VAL A 292 3.66 -27.22 18.26
N GLU A 293 4.62 -28.12 18.51
CA GLU A 293 5.04 -28.45 19.89
C GLU A 293 5.52 -27.17 20.60
N PRO A 294 5.23 -27.04 21.91
CA PRO A 294 5.47 -25.84 22.70
C PRO A 294 6.95 -25.44 22.83
#